data_AF-A0A9D2I4B1-F1
#
_entry.id   AF-A0A9D2I4B1-F1
#
_cell.length_a   1.000
_cell.length_b   1.000
_cell.length_c   1.000
_cell.angle_alpha   90.00
_cell.angle_beta   90.00
_cell.angle_gamma   90.00
#
_symmetry.space_group_name_H-M   'P 1'
#
loop_
_entity.id
_entity.type
_entity.pdbx_description
1 polymer ?
#
loop_
_entity_poly.entity_id
_entity_poly.type
_entity_poly.pdbx_seq_one_letter_code
_entity_poly.pdbx_strand_id
1 'polypeptide(L)'
;EEEDGKAQNPACGLSAEDRRVRLFMELLEPQGAQVLASYDHYAWKKYAAVTRNDYGKGTCIYLGCMTSPAYLKALIKALWQEKGLSDWKQDYAFPLVITEGTNQAGKRLTWYLNYAKEPKRCICPQGGTELLSGETYAPGQEIVVGGWDLRIVEE
;
A
#
# COMPACT_ATOMS: atom_id res chain seq x y z
N GLU A 1 -5.72 28.39 13.18
CA GLU A 1 -5.02 27.45 14.08
C GLU A 1 -4.82 26.17 13.28
N GLU A 2 -3.57 25.84 12.99
CA GLU A 2 -3.17 24.71 12.15
C GLU A 2 -3.60 23.40 12.80
N GLU A 3 -4.44 22.61 12.12
CA GLU A 3 -4.68 21.21 12.44
C GLU A 3 -3.44 20.40 12.05
N ASP A 4 -2.43 20.41 12.91
CA ASP A 4 -1.30 19.49 12.83
C ASP A 4 -1.80 18.04 12.98
N GLY A 5 -1.81 17.32 11.86
CA GLY A 5 -1.41 15.92 11.79
C GLY A 5 -2.22 14.89 12.58
N LYS A 6 -3.55 15.00 12.72
CA LYS A 6 -4.34 13.83 13.15
C LYS A 6 -4.25 12.74 12.07
N ALA A 7 -3.43 11.72 12.31
CA ALA A 7 -3.44 10.49 11.52
C ALA A 7 -4.88 10.00 11.42
N GLN A 8 -5.45 10.05 10.21
CA GLN A 8 -6.80 9.59 9.95
C GLN A 8 -6.93 8.15 10.45
N ASN A 9 -8.06 7.83 11.09
CA ASN A 9 -8.33 6.46 11.48
C ASN A 9 -8.23 5.58 10.23
N PRO A 10 -7.27 4.63 10.18
CA PRO A 10 -7.03 3.79 9.00
C PRO A 10 -8.24 2.92 8.64
N ALA A 11 -9.23 2.81 9.54
CA ALA A 11 -10.47 2.08 9.35
C ALA A 11 -11.59 2.90 8.68
N CYS A 12 -11.39 4.21 8.45
CA CYS A 12 -12.41 5.07 7.88
C CYS A 12 -12.75 4.61 6.45
N GLY A 13 -14.01 4.24 6.23
CA GLY A 13 -14.49 3.73 4.93
C GLY A 13 -14.41 2.22 4.72
N LEU A 14 -13.86 1.45 5.67
CA LEU A 14 -13.88 -0.03 5.60
C LEU A 14 -15.23 -0.60 6.02
N SER A 15 -15.57 -1.79 5.51
CA SER A 15 -16.76 -2.53 5.96
C SER A 15 -16.58 -3.08 7.39
N ALA A 16 -17.67 -3.54 8.01
CA ALA A 16 -17.57 -4.22 9.31
C ALA A 16 -16.76 -5.53 9.22
N GLU A 17 -16.87 -6.24 8.09
CA GLU A 17 -16.10 -7.46 7.82
C GLU A 17 -14.61 -7.17 7.69
N ASP A 18 -14.24 -6.10 6.99
CA ASP A 18 -12.85 -5.68 6.83
C ASP A 18 -12.23 -5.16 8.14
N ARG A 19 -13.04 -4.74 9.10
CA ARG A 19 -12.57 -4.38 10.45
C ARG A 19 -12.47 -5.58 11.40
N ARG A 20 -12.84 -6.78 10.96
CA ARG A 20 -12.86 -7.96 11.83
C ARG A 20 -11.45 -8.45 12.15
N VAL A 21 -11.21 -8.66 13.44
CA VAL A 21 -9.99 -9.27 13.98
C VAL A 21 -10.00 -10.79 13.76
N ARG A 22 -8.82 -11.38 13.53
CA ARG A 22 -8.62 -12.82 13.32
C ARG A 22 -7.49 -13.33 14.22
N LEU A 23 -7.46 -14.66 14.41
CA LEU A 23 -6.42 -15.46 15.07
C LEU A 23 -6.06 -15.13 16.52
N PHE A 24 -5.67 -13.88 16.84
CA PHE A 24 -5.23 -13.49 18.17
C PHE A 24 -5.66 -12.05 18.54
N MET A 25 -5.68 -11.78 19.84
CA MET A 25 -5.98 -10.47 20.44
C MET A 25 -5.09 -10.26 21.67
N GLU A 26 -4.29 -9.20 21.65
CA GLU A 26 -3.48 -8.75 22.76
C GLU A 26 -4.16 -7.57 23.45
N LEU A 27 -4.17 -7.57 24.77
CA LEU A 27 -4.84 -6.54 25.57
C LEU A 27 -3.86 -5.39 25.86
N LEU A 28 -3.65 -4.51 24.87
CA LEU A 28 -2.63 -3.47 24.95
C LEU A 28 -3.04 -2.32 25.87
N GLU A 29 -2.13 -1.96 26.79
CA GLU A 29 -2.20 -0.79 27.66
C GLU A 29 -1.09 0.20 27.26
N PRO A 30 -1.36 1.11 26.32
CA PRO A 30 -0.33 2.02 25.80
C PRO A 30 0.16 3.00 26.87
N GLN A 31 1.47 3.18 26.95
CA GLN A 31 2.12 4.20 27.77
C GLN A 31 2.68 5.30 26.87
N GLY A 32 1.88 6.35 26.63
CA GLY A 32 2.25 7.48 25.77
C GLY A 32 2.05 7.26 24.26
N ALA A 33 1.82 6.03 23.81
CA ALA A 33 1.48 5.74 22.43
C ALA A 33 0.04 6.19 22.09
N GLN A 34 -0.14 6.74 20.89
CA GLN A 34 -1.44 7.08 20.35
C GLN A 34 -2.23 5.81 19.99
N VAL A 35 -3.50 5.75 20.39
CA VAL A 35 -4.40 4.67 19.98
C VAL A 35 -5.00 4.99 18.62
N LEU A 36 -4.74 4.13 17.63
CA LEU A 36 -5.32 4.23 16.29
C LEU A 36 -6.63 3.43 16.16
N ALA A 37 -6.75 2.32 16.89
CA ALA A 37 -7.95 1.51 16.96
C ALA A 37 -8.05 0.76 18.29
N SER A 38 -9.28 0.53 18.75
CA SER A 38 -9.62 -0.27 19.93
C SER A 38 -10.57 -1.41 19.55
N TYR A 39 -10.66 -2.45 20.39
CA TYR A 39 -11.57 -3.56 20.13
C TYR A 39 -13.02 -3.17 20.36
N ASP A 40 -13.91 -3.53 19.43
CA ASP A 40 -15.35 -3.54 19.68
C ASP A 40 -15.76 -4.87 20.31
N HIS A 41 -15.41 -5.06 21.58
CA HIS A 41 -15.73 -6.26 22.36
C HIS A 41 -16.20 -5.88 23.77
N TYR A 42 -17.34 -6.41 24.21
CA TYR A 42 -18.00 -5.99 25.46
C TYR A 42 -17.05 -5.97 26.68
N ALA A 43 -16.12 -6.93 26.78
CA ALA A 43 -15.17 -7.03 27.88
C ALA A 43 -13.84 -6.29 27.66
N TRP A 44 -13.48 -5.99 26.41
CA TRP A 44 -12.10 -5.57 26.05
C TRP A 44 -12.02 -4.21 25.36
N LYS A 45 -13.14 -3.46 25.33
CA LYS A 45 -13.23 -2.10 24.77
C LYS A 45 -12.20 -1.10 25.29
N LYS A 46 -11.69 -1.31 26.51
CA LYS A 46 -10.68 -0.43 27.13
C LYS A 46 -9.27 -0.61 26.55
N TYR A 47 -8.98 -1.75 25.91
CA TYR A 47 -7.65 -2.05 25.40
C TYR A 47 -7.50 -1.60 23.96
N ALA A 48 -6.30 -1.14 23.62
CA ALA A 48 -5.97 -0.79 22.24
C ALA A 48 -5.74 -2.05 21.39
N ALA A 49 -6.12 -1.97 20.13
CA ALA A 49 -5.87 -3.01 19.12
C ALA A 49 -4.71 -2.61 18.20
N VAL A 50 -4.62 -1.33 17.86
CA VAL A 50 -3.54 -0.78 17.03
C VAL A 50 -3.06 0.52 17.65
N THR A 51 -1.76 0.65 17.83
CA THR A 51 -1.14 1.86 18.41
C THR A 51 -0.05 2.40 17.51
N ARG A 52 0.23 3.69 17.68
CA ARG A 52 1.31 4.43 17.04
C ARG A 52 2.14 5.11 18.10
N ASN A 53 3.45 5.05 17.95
CA ASN A 53 4.37 5.84 18.76
C ASN A 53 5.42 6.49 17.87
N ASP A 54 5.58 7.81 17.98
CA ASP A 54 6.67 8.53 17.35
C ASP A 54 7.82 8.65 18.36
N TYR A 55 9.02 8.22 17.96
CA TYR A 55 10.20 8.21 18.83
C TYR A 55 11.44 8.65 18.06
N GLY A 56 12.08 9.73 18.52
CA GLY A 56 13.14 10.39 17.78
C GLY A 56 12.63 10.87 16.42
N LYS A 57 13.22 10.36 15.33
CA LYS A 57 12.82 10.67 13.95
C LYS A 57 11.96 9.56 13.31
N GLY A 58 11.66 8.50 14.05
CA GLY A 58 10.96 7.32 13.55
C GLY A 58 9.52 7.24 14.05
N THR A 59 8.73 6.42 13.37
CA THR A 59 7.36 6.05 13.74
C THR A 59 7.29 4.54 13.88
N CYS A 60 6.70 4.05 14.98
CA CYS A 60 6.41 2.64 15.20
C CYS A 60 4.90 2.42 15.24
N ILE A 61 4.44 1.38 14.55
CA ILE A 61 3.06 0.92 14.57
C ILE A 61 3.02 -0.47 15.16
N TYR A 62 2.22 -0.65 16.20
CA TYR A 62 2.04 -1.94 16.86
C TYR A 62 0.64 -2.47 16.59
N LEU A 63 0.56 -3.70 16.07
CA LEU A 63 -0.68 -4.42 15.80
C LEU A 63 -0.87 -5.50 16.88
N GLY A 64 -1.76 -5.25 17.85
CA GLY A 64 -2.10 -6.22 18.90
C GLY A 64 -3.03 -7.34 18.43
N CYS A 65 -3.32 -7.42 17.14
CA CYS A 65 -4.16 -8.49 16.58
C CYS A 65 -3.84 -8.74 15.11
N MET A 66 -4.27 -9.90 14.60
CA MET A 66 -4.28 -10.11 13.15
C MET A 66 -5.47 -9.34 12.56
N THR A 67 -5.16 -8.28 11.81
CA THR A 67 -6.17 -7.52 11.08
C THR A 67 -6.60 -8.27 9.81
N SER A 68 -7.66 -7.79 9.16
CA SER A 68 -7.91 -8.22 7.77
C SER A 68 -6.81 -7.68 6.83
N PRO A 69 -6.63 -8.30 5.65
CA PRO A 69 -5.77 -7.73 4.61
C PRO A 69 -6.19 -6.33 4.17
N ALA A 70 -7.50 -6.05 4.11
CA ALA A 70 -8.04 -4.75 3.72
C ALA A 70 -7.67 -3.65 4.73
N TYR A 71 -7.79 -3.94 6.03
CA TYR A 71 -7.38 -3.02 7.10
C TYR A 71 -5.87 -2.76 7.06
N LEU A 72 -5.06 -3.82 6.94
CA LEU A 72 -3.61 -3.68 6.86
C LEU A 72 -3.21 -2.82 5.66
N LYS A 73 -3.82 -3.06 4.48
CA LYS A 73 -3.58 -2.27 3.28
C LYS A 73 -3.95 -0.79 3.47
N ALA A 74 -5.11 -0.51 4.08
CA ALA A 74 -5.54 0.85 4.35
C ALA A 74 -4.60 1.59 5.32
N LEU A 75 -4.18 0.91 6.40
CA LEU A 75 -3.22 1.43 7.36
C LEU A 75 -1.88 1.78 6.71
N ILE A 76 -1.30 0.84 5.95
CA ILE A 76 -0.02 1.09 5.29
C ILE A 76 -0.16 2.20 4.23
N LYS A 77 -1.28 2.26 3.49
CA LYS A 77 -1.55 3.35 2.53
C LYS A 77 -1.58 4.72 3.21
N ALA A 78 -2.26 4.85 4.35
CA ALA A 78 -2.31 6.10 5.10
C ALA A 78 -0.92 6.55 5.57
N LEU A 79 -0.10 5.61 6.06
CA LEU A 79 1.28 5.88 6.46
C LEU A 79 2.16 6.29 5.26
N TRP A 80 1.96 5.65 4.11
CA TRP A 80 2.66 5.99 2.86
C TRP A 80 2.39 7.44 2.43
N GLN A 81 1.12 7.84 2.47
CA GLN A 81 0.67 9.19 2.13
C GLN A 81 1.23 10.23 3.10
N GLU A 82 1.15 9.96 4.41
CA GLU A 82 1.70 10.84 5.44
C GLU A 82 3.20 11.07 5.27
N LYS A 83 3.96 10.01 4.95
CA LYS A 83 5.41 10.12 4.78
C LYS A 83 5.84 10.62 3.39
N GLY A 84 4.90 10.96 2.51
CA GLY A 84 5.20 11.41 1.15
C GLY A 84 5.89 10.34 0.30
N LEU A 85 5.68 9.07 0.63
CA LEU A 85 6.27 7.93 -0.06
C LEU A 85 5.33 7.36 -1.14
N SER A 86 4.16 8.00 -1.35
CA SER A 86 3.18 7.55 -2.33
C SER A 86 3.66 7.73 -3.75
N ASP A 87 3.29 6.78 -4.60
CA ASP A 87 3.73 6.72 -5.99
C ASP A 87 2.62 6.16 -6.90
N TRP A 88 2.66 6.49 -8.19
CA TRP A 88 1.66 6.13 -9.21
C TRP A 88 1.40 4.62 -9.28
N LYS A 89 2.43 3.80 -9.00
CA LYS A 89 2.30 2.33 -8.98
C LYS A 89 1.26 1.83 -7.97
N GLN A 90 1.01 2.59 -6.90
CA GLN A 90 0.08 2.23 -5.83
C GLN A 90 -1.40 2.35 -6.24
N ASP A 91 -1.68 2.98 -7.39
CA ASP A 91 -3.03 3.01 -7.98
C ASP A 91 -3.41 1.69 -8.65
N TYR A 92 -2.42 0.82 -8.88
CA TYR A 92 -2.60 -0.51 -9.40
C TYR A 92 -2.55 -1.55 -8.28
N ALA A 93 -3.29 -2.64 -8.47
CA ALA A 93 -3.36 -3.73 -7.51
C ALA A 93 -3.34 -5.07 -8.23
N PHE A 94 -3.02 -6.12 -7.48
CA PHE A 94 -3.16 -7.50 -7.93
C PHE A 94 -4.52 -7.67 -8.63
N PRO A 95 -4.54 -8.24 -9.85
CA PRO A 95 -3.50 -9.09 -10.44
C PRO A 95 -2.43 -8.37 -11.29
N LEU A 96 -2.48 -7.05 -11.42
CA LEU A 96 -1.41 -6.29 -12.09
C LEU A 96 -0.40 -5.80 -11.04
N VAL A 97 0.84 -6.26 -11.15
CA VAL A 97 1.93 -5.85 -10.26
C VAL A 97 2.92 -5.02 -11.06
N ILE A 98 3.21 -3.81 -10.57
CA ILE A 98 4.19 -2.92 -11.18
C ILE A 98 5.36 -2.76 -10.22
N THR A 99 6.56 -3.02 -10.69
CA THR A 99 7.80 -2.88 -9.91
C THR A 99 8.87 -2.21 -10.74
N GLU A 100 9.86 -1.64 -10.06
CA GLU A 100 10.95 -0.89 -10.70
C GLU A 100 12.31 -1.29 -10.15
N GLY A 101 13.34 -0.98 -10.91
CA GLY A 101 14.71 -1.28 -10.58
C GLY A 101 15.66 -0.65 -11.58
N THR A 102 16.95 -0.86 -11.35
CA THR A 102 18.01 -0.32 -12.19
C THR A 102 18.85 -1.46 -12.74
N ASN A 103 19.07 -1.48 -14.06
CA ASN A 103 19.91 -2.48 -14.69
C ASN A 103 21.41 -2.17 -14.52
N GLN A 104 22.27 -3.05 -15.01
CA GLN A 104 23.73 -2.89 -14.92
C GLN A 104 24.27 -1.67 -15.68
N ALA A 105 23.52 -1.17 -16.66
CA ALA A 105 23.87 0.05 -17.40
C ALA A 105 23.38 1.33 -16.71
N GLY A 106 22.79 1.24 -15.51
CA GLY A 106 22.28 2.39 -14.78
C GLY A 106 20.92 2.89 -15.30
N LYS A 107 20.25 2.13 -16.19
CA LYS A 107 18.94 2.48 -16.73
C LYS A 107 17.82 2.02 -15.83
N ARG A 108 16.77 2.83 -15.69
CA ARG A 108 15.58 2.50 -14.92
C ARG A 108 14.69 1.59 -15.75
N LEU A 109 14.28 0.48 -15.14
CA LEU A 109 13.36 -0.49 -15.72
C LEU A 109 12.06 -0.49 -14.92
N THR A 110 10.94 -0.53 -15.63
CA THR A 110 9.62 -0.75 -15.06
C THR A 110 9.05 -2.06 -15.60
N TRP A 111 8.76 -2.99 -14.69
CA TRP A 111 8.11 -4.27 -15.00
C TRP A 111 6.63 -4.18 -14.71
N TYR A 112 5.82 -4.52 -15.72
CA TYR A 112 4.37 -4.64 -15.63
C TYR A 112 4.01 -6.12 -15.75
N LEU A 113 3.57 -6.74 -14.65
CA LEU A 113 3.33 -8.19 -14.55
C LEU A 113 1.84 -8.45 -14.38
N ASN A 114 1.20 -9.13 -15.34
CA ASN A 114 -0.23 -9.47 -15.26
C ASN A 114 -0.43 -10.94 -14.87
N TYR A 115 -0.91 -11.18 -13.66
CA TYR A 115 -1.25 -12.51 -13.14
C TYR A 115 -2.72 -12.91 -13.36
N ALA A 116 -3.41 -12.28 -14.32
CA ALA A 116 -4.77 -12.65 -14.71
C ALA A 116 -4.81 -13.25 -16.11
N LYS A 117 -5.90 -13.97 -16.40
CA LYS A 117 -6.20 -14.46 -17.75
C LYS A 117 -6.56 -13.33 -18.71
N GLU A 118 -7.21 -12.28 -18.22
CA GLU A 118 -7.64 -11.13 -19.01
C GLU A 118 -6.54 -10.07 -19.10
N PRO A 119 -6.44 -9.34 -20.23
CA PRO A 119 -5.52 -8.20 -20.33
C PRO A 119 -5.79 -7.13 -19.26
N LYS A 120 -4.72 -6.47 -18.81
CA LYS A 120 -4.77 -5.34 -17.88
C LYS A 120 -4.18 -4.10 -18.52
N ARG A 121 -4.71 -2.95 -18.11
CA ARG A 121 -4.34 -1.63 -18.63
C ARG A 121 -3.73 -0.80 -17.52
N CYS A 122 -2.68 -0.07 -17.86
CA CYS A 122 -2.01 0.88 -16.98
C CYS A 122 -1.37 1.99 -17.79
N ILE A 123 -0.93 3.05 -17.13
CA ILE A 123 -0.18 4.13 -17.78
C ILE A 123 1.32 3.89 -17.67
N CYS A 124 2.08 4.39 -18.63
CA CYS A 124 3.52 4.52 -18.58
C CYS A 124 3.89 5.98 -18.34
N PRO A 125 4.06 6.46 -17.11
CA PRO A 125 4.17 7.89 -16.86
C PRO A 125 5.41 8.51 -17.50
N GLN A 126 6.54 7.78 -17.50
CA GLN A 126 7.82 8.26 -18.00
C GLN A 126 8.03 8.00 -19.51
N GLY A 127 7.24 7.10 -20.10
CA GLY A 127 7.52 6.57 -21.44
C GLY A 127 8.76 5.66 -21.44
N GLY A 128 9.17 5.23 -22.63
CA GLY A 128 10.37 4.39 -22.80
C GLY A 128 10.21 3.33 -23.88
N THR A 129 11.18 2.42 -23.95
CA THR A 129 11.17 1.32 -24.93
C THR A 129 10.87 0.00 -24.23
N GLU A 130 9.89 -0.73 -24.76
CA GLU A 130 9.57 -2.09 -24.35
C GLU A 130 10.63 -3.06 -24.90
N LEU A 131 11.31 -3.77 -24.01
CA LEU A 131 12.52 -4.51 -24.36
C LEU A 131 12.29 -5.82 -25.12
N LEU A 132 11.08 -6.38 -25.10
CA LEU A 132 10.78 -7.65 -25.76
C LEU A 132 10.24 -7.44 -27.18
N SER A 133 9.41 -6.42 -27.39
CA SER A 133 8.78 -6.10 -28.68
C SER A 133 9.49 -4.99 -29.45
N GLY A 134 10.27 -4.14 -28.76
CA GLY A 134 10.85 -2.92 -29.32
C GLY A 134 9.85 -1.76 -29.47
N GLU A 135 8.60 -1.92 -28.98
CA GLU A 135 7.59 -0.87 -29.00
C GLU A 135 8.03 0.32 -28.14
N THR A 136 7.77 1.55 -28.61
CA THR A 136 8.07 2.77 -27.83
C THR A 136 6.78 3.37 -27.29
N TYR A 137 6.78 3.68 -26.00
CA TYR A 137 5.67 4.34 -25.32
C TYR A 137 6.03 5.81 -25.06
N ALA A 138 5.13 6.71 -25.43
CA ALA A 138 5.21 8.11 -25.02
C ALA A 138 4.88 8.26 -23.53
N PRO A 139 5.39 9.31 -22.86
CA PRO A 139 4.98 9.63 -21.49
C PRO A 139 3.46 9.75 -21.34
N GLY A 140 2.90 9.06 -20.34
CA GLY A 140 1.47 8.99 -20.06
C GLY A 140 0.67 8.06 -20.98
N GLN A 141 1.31 7.35 -21.92
CA GLN A 141 0.62 6.43 -22.83
C GLN A 141 0.09 5.20 -22.08
N GLU A 142 -1.07 4.69 -22.51
CA GLU A 142 -1.60 3.42 -22.00
C GLU A 142 -0.77 2.23 -22.49
N ILE A 143 -0.39 1.35 -21.56
CA ILE A 143 0.19 0.03 -21.81
C ILE A 143 -0.88 -1.02 -21.54
N VAL A 144 -1.00 -1.96 -22.48
CA VAL A 144 -1.82 -3.17 -22.33
C VAL A 144 -0.90 -4.36 -22.10
N VAL A 145 -1.02 -4.98 -20.93
CA VAL A 145 -0.33 -6.22 -20.58
C VAL A 145 -1.27 -7.38 -20.85
N GLY A 146 -0.88 -8.32 -21.72
CA GLY A 146 -1.68 -9.50 -22.05
C GLY A 146 -2.00 -10.38 -20.83
N GLY A 147 -2.89 -11.35 -20.99
CA GLY A 147 -3.17 -12.32 -19.94
C GLY A 147 -1.97 -13.21 -19.67
N TRP A 148 -1.56 -13.37 -18.41
CA TRP A 148 -0.34 -14.07 -18.00
C TRP A 148 0.94 -13.55 -18.69
N ASP A 149 0.94 -12.27 -19.07
CA ASP A 149 2.01 -11.62 -19.82
C ASP A 149 2.78 -10.63 -18.94
N LEU A 150 3.90 -10.14 -19.48
CA LEU A 150 4.70 -9.10 -18.87
C LEU A 150 5.20 -8.09 -19.90
N ARG A 151 5.39 -6.84 -19.48
CA ARG A 151 6.10 -5.81 -20.26
C ARG A 151 7.25 -5.24 -19.45
N ILE A 152 8.38 -5.01 -20.08
CA ILE A 152 9.58 -4.41 -19.45
C ILE A 152 9.91 -3.14 -20.21
N VAL A 153 9.66 -1.98 -19.60
CA VAL A 153 9.97 -0.68 -20.20
C VAL A 153 11.27 -0.16 -19.62
N GLU A 154 12.24 0.11 -20.48
CA GLU A 154 13.44 0.87 -20.15
C GLU A 154 13.20 2.35 -20.45
N GLU A 155 13.52 3.22 -19.49
CA GLU A 155 13.49 4.68 -19.62
C GLU A 155 14.70 5.26 -20.38
#